data_AF-G5J5Q2-F1
#
_entry.id   AF-G5J5Q2-F1
#
_cell.length_a   1.000
_cell.length_b   1.000
_cell.length_c   1.000
_cell.angle_alpha   90.00
_cell.angle_beta   90.00
_cell.angle_gamma   90.00
#
_symmetry.space_group_name_H-M   'P 1'
#
loop_
_entity.id
_entity.type
_entity.pdbx_description
1 polymer ?
#
loop_
_entity_poly.entity_id
_entity_poly.type
_entity_poly.pdbx_seq_one_letter_code
_entity_poly.pdbx_strand_id
1 'polypeptide(L)' 'MADYRNTIRRDEYGSIKIKCPRLKKDFAPEEISAKILRKLAEEAERHLGEPVTGAVITVPAYFNDSQCLSS' A
#
# COMPACT_ATOMS: atom_id res chain seq x y z
N MET A 1 4.47 -5.23 24.66
CA MET A 1 4.95 -4.70 23.36
C MET A 1 4.40 -5.58 22.26
N ALA A 2 3.77 -5.03 21.22
CA ALA A 2 3.30 -5.82 20.09
C ALA A 2 4.50 -6.28 19.26
N ASP A 3 4.61 -7.59 19.04
CA ASP A 3 5.69 -8.18 18.26
C ASP A 3 5.47 -7.84 16.77
N TYR A 4 6.22 -6.85 16.28
CA TYR A 4 6.19 -6.41 14.88
C TYR A 4 7.01 -7.34 13.95
N ARG A 5 7.68 -8.38 14.47
CA ARG A 5 8.59 -9.22 13.68
C ARG A 5 7.94 -10.03 12.55
N ASN A 6 6.61 -10.24 12.56
CA ASN A 6 5.94 -11.13 11.59
C ASN A 6 4.60 -10.58 11.06
N THR A 7 4.61 -9.39 10.45
CA THR A 7 3.42 -8.80 9.83
C THR A 7 3.18 -9.25 8.39
N ILE A 8 4.18 -9.80 7.70
CA ILE A 8 4.09 -10.21 6.28
C ILE A 8 3.84 -11.73 6.22
N ARG A 9 2.76 -12.13 5.54
CA ARG A 9 2.39 -13.53 5.27
C ARG A 9 2.22 -13.73 3.77
N ARG A 10 2.61 -14.90 3.25
CA ARG A 10 2.24 -15.34 1.91
C ARG A 10 1.10 -16.34 2.03
N ASP A 11 0.09 -16.25 1.17
CA ASP A 11 -0.94 -17.26 1.04
C ASP A 11 -0.54 -18.37 0.04
N GLU A 12 -1.40 -19.38 -0.07
CA GLU A 12 -1.20 -20.56 -0.92
C GLU A 12 -1.13 -20.24 -2.42
N TYR A 13 -1.62 -19.06 -2.81
CA TYR A 13 -1.60 -18.55 -4.18
C TYR A 13 -0.42 -17.60 -4.42
N GLY A 14 0.54 -17.53 -3.49
CA GLY A 14 1.71 -16.66 -3.58
C GLY A 14 1.43 -15.17 -3.29
N SER A 15 0.21 -14.80 -2.90
CA SER A 15 -0.17 -13.42 -2.64
C SER A 15 0.33 -12.97 -1.27
N ILE A 16 0.91 -11.76 -1.20
CA ILE A 16 1.42 -11.18 0.05
C ILE A 16 0.26 -10.53 0.81
N LYS A 17 0.15 -10.83 2.10
CA LYS A 17 -0.83 -10.24 3.03
C LYS A 17 -0.11 -9.66 4.24
N ILE A 18 -0.52 -8.46 4.61
CA ILE A 18 0.03 -7.71 5.73
C ILE A 18 -1.00 -7.74 6.86
N LYS A 19 -0.66 -8.44 7.94
CA LYS A 19 -1.51 -8.52 9.14
C LYS A 19 -1.44 -7.23 9.92
N CYS A 20 -2.58 -6.56 10.10
CA CYS A 20 -2.70 -5.42 10.99
C CYS A 20 -3.22 -5.89 12.35
N PRO A 21 -2.35 -6.03 13.38
CA PRO A 21 -2.78 -6.48 14.70
C PRO A 21 -3.78 -5.52 15.36
N ARG A 22 -3.70 -4.22 15.04
CA ARG A 22 -4.57 -3.18 15.61
C ARG A 22 -6.00 -3.22 15.06
N LEU A 23 -6.16 -3.63 13.79
CA LEU A 23 -7.46 -3.75 13.13
C LEU A 23 -7.96 -5.19 13.06
N LYS A 24 -7.18 -6.16 13.57
CA LYS A 24 -7.43 -7.61 13.47
C LYS A 24 -7.82 -8.04 12.04
N LYS A 25 -7.22 -7.40 11.05
CA LYS A 25 -7.51 -7.60 9.61
C LYS A 25 -6.22 -7.71 8.82
N ASP A 26 -6.25 -8.52 7.78
CA ASP A 26 -5.17 -8.65 6.81
C ASP A 26 -5.45 -7.77 5.59
N PHE A 27 -4.40 -7.13 5.10
CA PHE A 27 -4.47 -6.19 3.98
C PHE A 27 -3.50 -6.63 2.88
N ALA A 28 -3.93 -6.52 1.62
CA ALA A 28 -3.02 -6.63 0.49
C ALA A 28 -2.12 -5.37 0.43
N PRO A 29 -0.85 -5.47 0.03
CA PRO A 29 0.04 -4.32 -0.18
C PRO A 29 -0.60 -3.22 -1.03
N GLU A 30 -1.32 -3.61 -2.09
CA GLU A 30 -2.01 -2.72 -3.01
C GLU A 30 -3.13 -1.95 -2.28
N GLU A 31 -3.85 -2.59 -1.35
CA GLU A 31 -4.88 -1.93 -0.54
C GLU A 31 -4.26 -0.88 0.38
N ILE A 32 -3.09 -1.14 0.95
CA ILE A 32 -2.38 -0.17 1.80
C ILE A 32 -1.91 1.01 0.96
N SER A 33 -1.28 0.77 -0.18
CA SER A 33 -0.83 1.82 -1.11
C SER A 33 -2.00 2.70 -1.54
N ALA A 34 -3.14 2.11 -1.90
CA ALA A 34 -4.34 2.86 -2.27
C ALA A 34 -4.85 3.75 -1.11
N LYS A 35 -4.83 3.26 0.14
CA LYS A 35 -5.23 4.07 1.30
C LYS A 35 -4.30 5.26 1.51
N ILE A 36 -2.99 5.06 1.35
CA ILE A 36 -1.99 6.14 1.49
C ILE A 36 -2.22 7.20 0.41
N LEU A 37 -2.35 6.80 -0.86
CA LEU A 37 -2.58 7.74 -1.96
C LEU A 37 -3.87 8.55 -1.79
N ARG A 38 -4.96 7.89 -1.37
CA ARG A 38 -6.23 8.60 -1.08
C ARG A 38 -6.07 9.60 0.05
N LYS A 39 -5.35 9.24 1.12
CA LYS A 39 -5.12 10.16 2.23
C LYS A 39 -4.31 11.38 1.82
N LEU A 40 -3.28 11.19 0.99
CA LEU A 40 -2.47 12.26 0.44
C LEU A 40 -3.29 13.18 -0.48
N ALA A 41 -4.16 12.60 -1.32
CA ALA A 41 -5.07 13.37 -2.17
C ALA A 41 -6.04 14.22 -1.34
N GLU A 42 -6.73 13.63 -0.35
CA GLU A 42 -7.62 14.36 0.56
C GLU A 42 -6.92 15.51 1.29
N GLU A 43 -5.66 15.31 1.67
CA GLU A 43 -4.85 16.33 2.33
C GLU A 43 -4.43 17.44 1.38
N ALA A 44 -4.07 17.11 0.14
CA ALA A 44 -3.78 18.06 -0.92
C ALA A 44 -5.02 18.88 -1.31
N GLU A 45 -6.17 18.23 -1.49
CA GLU A 45 -7.46 18.91 -1.75
C GLU A 45 -7.81 19.88 -0.63
N ARG A 46 -7.65 19.47 0.63
CA ARG A 46 -7.89 20.35 1.78
C ARG A 46 -6.91 21.52 1.82
N HIS A 47 -5.67 21.32 1.41
CA HIS A 47 -4.66 22.37 1.37
C HIS A 47 -4.90 23.38 0.24
N LEU A 48 -5.31 22.90 -0.93
CA LEU A 48 -5.55 23.70 -2.14
C LEU A 48 -6.94 24.35 -2.16
N GLY A 49 -7.92 23.75 -1.48
CA GLY A 49 -9.32 24.19 -1.48
C GLY A 49 -10.12 23.80 -2.73
N GLU A 50 -9.54 22.95 -3.59
CA GLU A 50 -10.13 22.50 -4.86
C GLU A 50 -9.85 21.00 -5.10
N PRO A 51 -10.65 20.30 -5.92
CA PRO A 51 -10.48 18.86 -6.18
C PRO A 51 -9.19 18.55 -6.94
N VAL A 52 -8.49 17.49 -6.53
CA VAL A 52 -7.26 17.03 -7.18
C VAL A 52 -7.62 16.02 -8.28
N THR A 53 -7.39 16.40 -9.53
CA THR A 53 -7.81 15.60 -10.71
C THR A 53 -6.75 14.63 -11.22
N GLY A 54 -5.49 14.80 -10.79
CA GLY A 54 -4.38 13.95 -11.22
C GLY A 54 -3.17 14.07 -10.32
N ALA A 55 -2.33 13.03 -10.33
CA ALA A 55 -1.09 12.98 -9.56
C ALA A 55 0.01 12.29 -10.36
N VAL A 56 1.25 12.77 -10.19
CA VAL A 56 2.45 12.10 -10.72
C VAL A 56 3.11 11.36 -9.56
N ILE A 57 3.22 10.04 -9.69
CA ILE A 57 3.85 9.18 -8.68
C ILE A 57 5.26 8.84 -9.15
N THR A 58 6.27 9.23 -8.37
CA THR A 58 7.65 8.82 -8.64
C THR A 58 7.86 7.39 -8.15
N VAL A 59 8.36 6.55 -9.05
CA VAL A 59 8.78 5.18 -8.72
C VAL A 59 10.27 5.03 -9.01
N PRO A 60 11.03 4.27 -8.19
CA PRO A 60 12.40 3.94 -8.53
C PRO A 60 12.48 3.12 -9.82
N ALA A 61 13.55 3.29 -10.61
CA ALA A 61 13.71 2.61 -11.91
C ALA A 61 13.68 1.07 -11.82
N TYR A 62 14.00 0.52 -10.65
CA TYR A 62 14.01 -0.92 -10.36
C TYR A 62 12.67 -1.45 -9.81
N PHE A 63 11.65 -0.62 -9.70
CA PHE A 63 10.35 -1.01 -9.15
C PHE A 63 9.51 -1.83 -10.15
N ASN A 64 9.80 -1.75 -11.46
CA ASN A 64 8.87 -2.22 -12.48
C ASN A 64 9.01 -3.71 -12.91
N ASP A 65 9.99 -4.47 -12.41
CA ASP A 65 10.21 -5.85 -12.90
C ASP A 65 10.00 -6.95 -11.85
N SER A 66 9.73 -6.62 -10.58
CA SER A 66 9.83 -7.62 -9.51
C SER A 66 8.52 -8.32 -9.11
N GLN A 67 7.42 -8.18 -9.86
CA GLN A 67 6.12 -8.76 -9.45
C GLN A 67 5.30 -9.44 -10.56
N CYS A 68 5.93 -9.86 -11.66
CA CYS A 68 5.27 -10.71 -12.67
C CYS A 68 5.94 -12.08 -12.89
N LEU A 69 7.14 -12.32 -12.33
CA LEU A 69 7.86 -13.59 -12.48
C LEU A 69 8.41 -14.07 -11.14
N SER A 70 7.59 -14.75 -10.36
CA SER A 70 8.10 -15.88 -9.57
C SER A 70 7.19 -17.07 -9.83
N SER A 71 7.80 -18.06 -10.48
CA SER A 71 7.29 -19.38 -10.85
C SER A 71 6.55 -20.12 -9.74
#